data_AF-A0A2V7CVL5-F1
#
_entry.id   AF-A0A2V7CVL5-F1
#
_cell.length_a   1.000
_cell.length_b   1.000
_cell.length_c   1.000
_cell.angle_alpha   90.00
_cell.angle_beta   90.00
_cell.angle_gamma   90.00
#
_symmetry.space_group_name_H-M   'P 1'
#
loop_
_entity.id
_entity.type
_entity.pdbx_description
1 polymer ?
#
loop_
_entity_poly.entity_id
_entity_poly.type
_entity_poly.pdbx_seq_one_letter_code
_entity_poly.pdbx_strand_id
1 'polypeptide(L)'
;MAYELKLLTGNANRPLAEEIAQYLHVPMADAEVTRFSDGEVYVQVDENVRGTDVFVIQPTCPPVNDTLMELLIMVDAMKRASARRITAVLPYYGYARQDRKVQSRVPISARLVADLLEAAGIHRVLALDLHAGQIQGFFSVP
;
A
#
# COMPACT_ATOMS: atom_id res chain seq x y z
N MET A 1 9.85 -7.23 -22.71
CA MET A 1 10.75 -7.74 -21.67
C MET A 1 9.95 -7.83 -20.38
N ALA A 2 9.99 -8.96 -19.68
CA ALA A 2 9.42 -9.07 -18.35
C ALA A 2 10.36 -8.33 -17.38
N TYR A 3 9.82 -7.39 -16.62
CA TYR A 3 10.59 -6.66 -15.61
C TYR A 3 10.65 -7.51 -14.34
N GLU A 4 11.73 -7.40 -13.59
CA GLU A 4 11.89 -8.10 -12.32
C GLU A 4 10.78 -7.67 -11.35
N LEU A 5 10.15 -8.66 -10.70
CA LEU A 5 9.06 -8.45 -9.76
C LEU A 5 9.59 -8.54 -8.33
N LYS A 6 9.21 -7.58 -7.49
CA LYS A 6 9.56 -7.54 -6.07
C LYS A 6 8.30 -7.46 -5.21
N LEU A 7 8.25 -8.28 -4.16
CA LEU A 7 7.16 -8.29 -3.19
C LEU A 7 7.63 -7.66 -1.88
N LEU A 8 6.97 -6.60 -1.43
CA LEU A 8 7.19 -5.97 -0.14
C LEU A 8 5.93 -6.12 0.72
N THR A 9 6.10 -6.16 2.03
CA THR A 9 5.00 -6.17 2.99
C THR A 9 5.27 -5.22 4.14
N GLY A 10 4.23 -4.54 4.62
CA GLY A 10 4.29 -3.88 5.91
C GLY A 10 3.95 -4.86 7.04
N ASN A 11 3.54 -4.34 8.19
CA ASN A 11 3.27 -5.15 9.38
C ASN A 11 1.82 -5.62 9.51
N ALA A 12 0.90 -5.15 8.65
CA ALA A 12 -0.54 -5.35 8.88
C ALA A 12 -0.98 -6.80 8.72
N ASN A 13 -0.38 -7.55 7.78
CA ASN A 13 -0.65 -8.98 7.60
C ASN A 13 0.51 -9.70 6.88
N ARG A 14 1.62 -9.90 7.60
CA ARG A 14 2.78 -10.65 7.11
C ARG A 14 2.45 -12.09 6.68
N PRO A 15 1.64 -12.87 7.41
CA PRO A 15 1.29 -14.24 6.99
C PRO A 15 0.67 -14.30 5.60
N LEU A 16 -0.27 -13.40 5.28
CA LEU A 16 -0.87 -13.35 3.94
C LEU A 16 0.16 -12.99 2.85
N ALA A 17 1.05 -12.05 3.13
CA ALA A 17 2.09 -11.67 2.17
C ALA A 17 3.05 -12.84 1.89
N GLU A 18 3.41 -13.60 2.92
CA GLU A 18 4.23 -14.81 2.81
C GLU A 18 3.53 -15.91 2.01
N GLU A 19 2.23 -16.14 2.24
CA GLU A 19 1.44 -17.10 1.45
C GLU A 19 1.39 -16.71 -0.04
N ILE A 20 1.20 -15.42 -0.34
CA ILE A 20 1.22 -14.90 -1.72
C ILE A 20 2.61 -15.11 -2.35
N ALA A 21 3.69 -14.80 -1.61
CA ALA A 21 5.06 -14.99 -2.06
C ALA A 21 5.37 -16.46 -2.37
N GLN A 22 4.95 -17.38 -1.50
CA GLN A 22 5.08 -18.83 -1.69
C GLN A 22 4.30 -19.31 -2.91
N TYR A 23 3.05 -18.86 -3.08
CA TYR A 23 2.21 -19.22 -4.22
C TYR A 23 2.81 -18.76 -5.55
N LEU A 24 3.43 -17.58 -5.57
CA LEU A 24 4.07 -17.02 -6.76
C LEU A 24 5.49 -17.55 -7.00
N HIS A 25 6.07 -18.31 -6.05
CA HIS A 25 7.47 -18.71 -6.04
C HIS A 25 8.45 -17.53 -6.17
N VAL A 26 8.11 -16.40 -5.54
CA VAL A 26 8.94 -15.19 -5.49
C VAL A 26 9.23 -14.87 -4.02
N PRO A 27 10.50 -14.69 -3.62
CA PRO A 27 10.82 -14.33 -2.24
C PRO A 27 10.32 -12.93 -1.89
N MET A 28 10.05 -12.71 -0.61
CA MET A 28 9.86 -11.37 -0.08
C MET A 28 11.16 -10.58 -0.18
N ALA A 29 11.05 -9.32 -0.60
CA ALA A 29 12.13 -8.35 -0.59
C ALA A 29 12.66 -8.15 0.83
N ASP A 30 13.97 -7.96 0.95
CA ASP A 30 14.60 -7.62 2.23
C ASP A 30 14.30 -6.15 2.58
N ALA A 31 13.49 -5.95 3.61
CA ALA A 31 13.08 -4.64 4.07
C ALA A 31 12.75 -4.66 5.57
N GLU A 32 13.29 -3.68 6.27
CA GLU A 32 12.96 -3.39 7.66
C GLU A 32 11.78 -2.41 7.72
N VAL A 33 10.72 -2.80 8.44
CA VAL A 33 9.56 -1.94 8.74
C VAL A 33 9.32 -1.99 10.24
N THR A 34 9.88 -1.03 10.95
CA THR A 34 9.90 -0.97 12.43
C THR A 34 9.42 0.39 12.91
N ARG A 35 9.62 0.69 14.19
CA ARG A 35 9.22 1.96 14.80
C ARG A 35 10.33 2.53 15.66
N PHE A 36 10.43 3.85 15.66
CA PHE A 36 11.20 4.59 16.64
C PHE A 36 10.54 4.54 18.02
N SER A 37 11.27 4.95 19.05
CA SER A 37 10.81 4.90 20.44
C SER A 37 9.61 5.81 20.75
N ASP A 38 9.38 6.83 19.91
CA ASP A 38 8.22 7.72 19.96
C ASP A 38 7.02 7.24 19.13
N GLY A 39 7.17 6.11 18.41
CA GLY A 39 6.12 5.46 17.64
C GLY A 39 6.10 5.82 16.16
N GLU A 40 6.98 6.71 15.68
CA GLU A 40 7.13 6.99 14.26
C GLU A 40 7.57 5.75 13.49
N VAL A 41 7.05 5.58 12.28
CA VAL A 41 7.36 4.43 11.42
C VAL A 41 8.75 4.62 10.79
N TYR A 42 9.59 3.60 10.89
CA TYR A 42 10.86 3.49 10.18
C TYR A 42 10.73 2.47 9.05
N VAL A 43 11.19 2.84 7.86
CA VAL A 43 11.27 1.93 6.70
C VAL A 43 12.65 2.02 6.08
N GLN A 44 13.28 0.86 5.90
CA GLN A 44 14.50 0.70 5.13
C GLN A 44 14.34 -0.50 4.18
N VAL A 45 14.83 -0.36 2.95
CA VAL A 45 14.82 -1.46 1.98
C VAL A 45 16.27 -1.80 1.66
N ASP A 46 16.64 -3.04 1.97
CA ASP A 46 18.02 -3.53 1.99
C ASP A 46 18.41 -4.26 0.70
N GLU A 47 17.53 -4.22 -0.30
CA GLU A 47 17.78 -4.73 -1.64
C GLU A 47 17.59 -3.67 -2.74
N ASN A 48 18.23 -3.91 -3.89
CA ASN A 48 18.09 -3.03 -5.04
C ASN A 48 16.73 -3.23 -5.74
N VAL A 49 15.92 -2.18 -5.73
CA VAL A 49 14.60 -2.12 -6.37
C VAL A 49 14.55 -1.19 -7.59
N ARG A 50 15.70 -0.69 -8.07
CA ARG A 50 15.77 0.24 -9.20
C ARG A 50 15.28 -0.45 -10.47
N GLY A 51 14.29 0.16 -11.12
CA GLY A 51 13.78 -0.33 -12.41
C GLY A 51 12.88 -1.57 -12.32
N THR A 52 12.54 -2.04 -11.12
CA THR A 52 11.70 -3.23 -10.90
C THR A 52 10.21 -2.87 -10.79
N ASP A 53 9.36 -3.89 -10.90
CA ASP A 53 7.93 -3.83 -10.60
C ASP A 53 7.70 -4.26 -9.15
N VAL A 54 7.36 -3.28 -8.32
CA VAL A 54 7.16 -3.49 -6.89
C VAL A 54 5.67 -3.65 -6.59
N PHE A 55 5.35 -4.67 -5.80
CA PHE A 55 4.03 -4.87 -5.20
C PHE A 55 4.16 -4.75 -3.68
N VAL A 56 3.47 -3.78 -3.09
CA VAL A 56 3.45 -3.57 -1.64
C VAL A 56 2.14 -4.14 -1.09
N ILE A 57 2.24 -5.26 -0.39
CA ILE A 57 1.10 -5.97 0.23
C ILE A 57 0.89 -5.41 1.63
N GLN A 58 -0.15 -4.61 1.81
CA GLN A 58 -0.43 -3.97 3.10
C GLN A 58 -1.91 -3.62 3.20
N PRO A 59 -2.72 -4.43 3.90
CA PRO A 59 -4.08 -4.02 4.25
C PRO A 59 -4.04 -2.83 5.22
N THR A 60 -4.97 -1.89 5.05
CA THR A 60 -5.10 -0.73 5.94
C THR A 60 -6.10 -1.02 7.07
N CYS A 61 -5.86 -2.10 7.81
CA CYS A 61 -6.69 -2.61 8.89
C CYS A 61 -6.24 -2.08 10.28
N PRO A 62 -7.01 -2.29 11.37
CA PRO A 62 -6.64 -1.81 12.70
C PRO A 62 -5.24 -2.25 13.14
N PRO A 63 -4.38 -1.33 13.63
CA PRO A 63 -4.61 0.11 13.74
C PRO A 63 -4.54 0.83 12.37
N VAL A 64 -5.66 1.42 11.93
CA VAL A 64 -5.87 1.82 10.53
C VAL A 64 -4.93 2.94 10.08
N ASN A 65 -4.71 3.94 10.93
CA ASN A 65 -3.85 5.08 10.61
C ASN A 65 -2.39 4.66 10.49
N ASP A 66 -1.95 3.83 11.42
CA ASP A 66 -0.61 3.27 11.49
C ASP A 66 -0.27 2.43 10.26
N THR A 67 -1.14 1.49 9.89
CA THR A 67 -0.93 0.63 8.72
C THR A 67 -1.00 1.41 7.41
N LEU A 68 -1.84 2.46 7.34
CA LEU A 68 -1.86 3.41 6.23
C LEU A 68 -0.56 4.23 6.14
N MET A 69 -0.07 4.75 7.27
CA MET A 69 1.18 5.52 7.30
C MET A 69 2.38 4.64 6.92
N GLU A 70 2.45 3.40 7.39
CA GLU A 70 3.44 2.42 6.95
C GLU A 70 3.42 2.26 5.42
N LEU A 71 2.23 2.06 4.82
CA LEU A 71 2.10 1.92 3.38
C LEU A 71 2.62 3.17 2.63
N LEU A 72 2.21 4.36 3.06
CA LEU A 72 2.60 5.62 2.41
C LEU A 72 4.12 5.81 2.45
N ILE A 73 4.76 5.52 3.57
CA ILE A 73 6.22 5.63 3.75
C ILE A 73 6.95 4.58 2.90
N MET A 74 6.45 3.34 2.87
CA MET A 74 7.00 2.30 1.99
C MET A 74 6.92 2.70 0.51
N VAL A 75 5.78 3.25 0.07
CA VAL A 75 5.62 3.74 -1.32
C VAL A 75 6.59 4.87 -1.63
N ASP A 76 6.75 5.84 -0.73
CA ASP A 76 7.73 6.93 -0.90
C ASP A 76 9.17 6.39 -0.99
N ALA A 77 9.53 5.42 -0.16
CA ALA A 77 10.83 4.75 -0.22
C ALA A 77 11.08 4.10 -1.59
N MET A 78 10.09 3.37 -2.14
CA MET A 78 10.18 2.74 -3.46
C MET A 78 10.31 3.75 -4.59
N LYS A 79 9.56 4.85 -4.51
CA LYS A 79 9.61 5.94 -5.48
C LYS A 79 11.00 6.58 -5.52
N ARG A 80 11.57 6.88 -4.35
CA ARG A 80 12.93 7.46 -4.23
C ARG A 80 14.02 6.48 -4.61
N ALA A 81 13.83 5.20 -4.36
CA ALA A 81 14.70 4.12 -4.83
C ALA A 81 14.59 3.86 -6.34
N SER A 82 13.77 4.63 -7.07
CA SER A 82 13.60 4.55 -8.52
C SER A 82 12.99 3.22 -9.00
N ALA A 83 12.05 2.67 -8.22
CA ALA A 83 11.19 1.59 -8.71
C ALA A 83 10.47 2.04 -9.99
N ARG A 84 10.34 1.13 -10.97
CA ARG A 84 9.71 1.46 -12.26
C ARG A 84 8.19 1.60 -12.13
N ARG A 85 7.60 0.74 -11.31
CA ARG A 85 6.16 0.70 -11.04
C ARG A 85 5.95 0.26 -9.60
N ILE A 86 5.00 0.91 -8.93
CA ILE A 86 4.61 0.59 -7.56
C ILE A 86 3.12 0.27 -7.57
N THR A 87 2.77 -0.96 -7.21
CA THR A 87 1.37 -1.41 -7.08
C THR A 87 1.06 -1.60 -5.61
N ALA A 88 0.07 -0.87 -5.08
CA ALA A 88 -0.42 -1.11 -3.74
C ALA A 88 -1.44 -2.26 -3.75
N VAL A 89 -1.18 -3.32 -2.99
CA VAL A 89 -2.07 -4.46 -2.83
C VAL A 89 -2.76 -4.33 -1.49
N LEU A 90 -4.07 -4.07 -1.52
CA LEU A 90 -4.93 -3.71 -0.40
C LEU A 90 -6.02 -4.78 -0.19
N PRO A 91 -5.70 -5.93 0.46
CA PRO A 91 -6.71 -6.95 0.78
C PRO A 91 -7.89 -6.42 1.61
N TYR A 92 -7.65 -5.36 2.39
CA TYR A 92 -8.67 -4.61 3.09
C TYR A 92 -8.40 -3.12 2.92
N TYR A 93 -9.41 -2.39 2.43
CA TYR A 93 -9.36 -0.94 2.26
C TYR A 93 -9.99 -0.24 3.47
N GLY A 94 -9.15 0.22 4.41
CA GLY A 94 -9.55 1.09 5.51
C GLY A 94 -10.25 2.36 5.02
N TYR A 95 -11.06 2.97 5.88
CA TYR A 95 -11.90 4.14 5.54
C TYR A 95 -12.96 3.93 4.44
N ALA A 96 -13.09 2.73 3.86
CA ALA A 96 -14.04 2.45 2.77
C ALA A 96 -15.51 2.79 3.08
N ARG A 97 -15.92 2.77 4.35
CA ARG A 97 -17.31 3.07 4.76
C ARG A 97 -17.67 4.55 4.69
N GLN A 98 -16.69 5.44 4.54
CA GLN A 98 -16.90 6.88 4.43
C GLN A 98 -16.61 7.33 2.99
N ASP A 99 -17.40 6.79 2.07
CA ASP A 99 -17.33 6.93 0.61
C ASP A 99 -18.25 8.04 0.06
N ARG A 100 -19.14 8.60 0.87
CA ARG A 100 -20.03 9.70 0.46
C ARG A 100 -20.40 10.60 1.63
N LYS A 101 -20.89 11.79 1.31
CA LYS A 101 -21.43 12.72 2.32
C LYS A 101 -22.85 12.29 2.71
N VAL A 102 -22.96 11.59 3.84
CA VAL A 102 -24.26 11.25 4.45
C VAL A 102 -24.87 12.41 5.25
N GLN A 103 -24.05 13.41 5.62
CA GLN A 103 -24.45 14.61 6.35
C GLN A 103 -23.66 15.83 5.85
N SER A 104 -24.10 17.04 6.22
CA SER A 104 -23.34 18.25 5.94
C SER A 104 -22.01 18.23 6.69
N ARG A 105 -20.95 18.77 6.06
CA ARG A 105 -19.60 18.95 6.66
C ARG A 105 -18.88 17.67 7.12
N VAL A 106 -19.21 16.51 6.57
CA VAL A 106 -18.41 15.28 6.77
C VAL A 106 -17.38 15.08 5.64
N PRO A 107 -16.23 14.46 5.91
CA PRO A 107 -15.26 14.11 4.87
C PRO A 107 -15.73 12.91 4.05
N ILE A 108 -15.06 12.71 2.92
CA ILE A 108 -15.10 11.46 2.15
C ILE A 108 -13.72 10.81 2.32
N SER A 109 -13.51 10.13 3.46
CA SER A 109 -12.19 9.64 3.85
C SER A 109 -11.66 8.58 2.89
N ALA A 110 -12.53 7.77 2.28
CA ALA A 110 -12.10 6.84 1.22
C ALA A 110 -11.47 7.56 0.03
N ARG A 111 -11.99 8.74 -0.36
CA ARG A 111 -11.39 9.56 -1.43
C ARG A 111 -10.05 10.15 -0.98
N LEU A 112 -9.98 10.66 0.26
CA LEU A 112 -8.73 11.19 0.81
C LEU A 112 -7.62 10.15 0.82
N VAL A 113 -7.91 8.91 1.24
CA VAL A 113 -6.93 7.82 1.22
C VAL A 113 -6.44 7.53 -0.19
N ALA A 114 -7.33 7.52 -1.18
CA ALA A 114 -6.94 7.37 -2.59
C ALA A 114 -5.99 8.49 -3.04
N ASP A 115 -6.34 9.75 -2.76
CA ASP A 115 -5.52 10.92 -3.10
C ASP A 115 -4.13 10.86 -2.44
N LEU A 116 -4.05 10.42 -1.17
CA LEU A 116 -2.79 10.27 -0.44
C LEU A 116 -1.89 9.18 -1.05
N LEU A 117 -2.46 8.03 -1.42
CA LEU A 117 -1.71 6.95 -2.06
C LEU A 117 -1.14 7.40 -3.41
N GLU A 118 -1.95 8.08 -4.22
CA GLU A 118 -1.50 8.64 -5.51
C GLU A 118 -0.40 9.68 -5.32
N ALA A 119 -0.57 10.58 -4.35
CA ALA A 119 0.45 11.57 -4.03
C ALA A 119 1.78 10.94 -3.56
N ALA A 120 1.71 9.86 -2.76
CA ALA A 120 2.88 9.10 -2.36
C ALA A 120 3.59 8.49 -3.58
N GLY A 121 2.84 8.07 -4.60
CA GLY A 121 3.37 7.70 -5.91
C GLY A 121 3.08 6.26 -6.33
N ILE A 122 1.94 5.70 -5.89
CA ILE A 122 1.46 4.46 -6.48
C ILE A 122 1.14 4.66 -7.97
N HIS A 123 1.26 3.58 -8.73
CA HIS A 123 0.94 3.54 -10.16
C HIS A 123 -0.29 2.68 -10.44
N ARG A 124 -0.69 1.85 -9.47
CA ARG A 124 -1.83 0.93 -9.56
C ARG A 124 -2.29 0.53 -8.16
N VAL A 125 -3.59 0.22 -8.02
CA VAL A 125 -4.16 -0.44 -6.84
C VAL A 125 -4.71 -1.82 -7.19
N LEU A 126 -4.49 -2.80 -6.34
CA LEU A 126 -5.23 -4.06 -6.32
C LEU A 126 -5.98 -4.13 -4.99
N ALA A 127 -7.30 -4.08 -5.03
CA ALA A 127 -8.14 -4.15 -3.84
C ALA A 127 -9.14 -5.32 -3.92
N LEU A 128 -9.51 -5.86 -2.77
CA LEU A 128 -10.52 -6.92 -2.64
C LEU A 128 -11.80 -6.36 -2.00
N ASP A 129 -12.95 -6.76 -2.54
CA ASP A 129 -14.29 -6.51 -1.99
C ASP A 129 -14.49 -5.12 -1.35
N LEU A 130 -14.25 -4.07 -2.15
CA LEU A 130 -14.48 -2.69 -1.73
C LEU A 130 -15.92 -2.52 -1.23
N HIS A 131 -16.08 -1.77 -0.13
CA HIS A 131 -17.40 -1.52 0.48
C HIS A 131 -18.43 -0.99 -0.52
N ALA A 132 -17.98 -0.15 -1.45
CA ALA A 132 -18.77 0.36 -2.56
C ALA A 132 -17.91 0.33 -3.83
N GLY A 133 -18.47 -0.16 -4.94
CA GLY A 133 -17.74 -0.26 -6.21
C GLY A 133 -17.28 1.08 -6.77
N GLN A 134 -17.96 2.18 -6.42
CA GLN A 134 -17.63 3.55 -6.81
C GLN A 134 -16.28 4.02 -6.26
N ILE A 135 -15.75 3.38 -5.22
CA ILE A 135 -14.41 3.67 -4.69
C ILE A 135 -13.34 3.48 -5.77
N GLN A 136 -13.56 2.60 -6.75
CA GLN A 136 -12.65 2.48 -7.91
C GLN A 136 -12.50 3.81 -8.66
N GLY A 137 -13.58 4.58 -8.78
CA GLY A 137 -13.56 5.92 -9.41
C GLY A 137 -12.94 7.01 -8.54
N PHE A 138 -12.53 6.71 -7.30
CA PHE A 138 -11.72 7.64 -6.52
C PHE A 138 -10.26 7.65 -6.94
N PHE A 139 -9.79 6.60 -7.61
CA PHE A 139 -8.45 6.55 -8.15
C PHE A 139 -8.42 7.09 -9.58
N SER A 140 -7.40 7.90 -9.87
CA SER A 140 -6.98 8.34 -11.19
C SER A 140 -6.00 7.35 -11.83
N VAL A 141 -5.47 6.41 -11.04
CA VAL A 141 -4.61 5.31 -11.48
C VAL A 141 -5.41 4.01 -11.63
N PRO A 142 -4.94 3.05 -12.46
CA PRO A 142 -5.59 1.76 -12.64
C PRO A 142 -5.69 0.89 -11.37
#